data_AF-A0A378UX09-F1
#
_entry.id   AF-A0A378UX09-F1
#
_cell.length_a   1.000
_cell.length_b   1.000
_cell.length_c   1.000
_cell.angle_alpha   90.00
_cell.angle_beta   90.00
_cell.angle_gamma   90.00
#
_symmetry.space_group_name_H-M   'P 1'
#
loop_
_entity.id
_entity.type
_entity.pdbx_description
1 polymer ?
#
loop_
_entity_poly.entity_id
_entity_poly.type
_entity_poly.pdbx_seq_one_letter_code
_entity_poly.pdbx_strand_id
1 'polypeptide(L)'
;MHDMLTGGELDYLTGDYLAELTMLILARDRAKNPDRGYAKTFLTQLEQSLGLALDKGVKIVANAGGLNPAGLATAVRALAERLGLDVNVAHVEGDDLVGRASELGLGTPLAANAYLGAWGIVECLNSGADIVVTGRVTDASVIVGPAAAHFGWSRTDYDALAGPSPPAT
;
A
#
# COMPACT_ATOMS: atom_id res chain seq x y z
N MET A 1 4.49 10.24 9.56
CA MET A 1 4.94 10.52 8.17
C MET A 1 5.84 11.73 8.16
N HIS A 2 5.30 12.92 8.48
CA HIS A 2 6.08 14.16 8.55
C HIS A 2 7.43 14.03 9.27
N ASP A 3 7.45 13.53 10.50
CA ASP A 3 8.69 13.36 11.28
C ASP A 3 9.74 12.46 10.61
N MET A 4 9.30 11.43 9.88
CA MET A 4 10.21 10.56 9.13
C MET A 4 10.80 11.31 7.93
N LEU A 5 9.98 12.09 7.23
CA LEU A 5 10.43 12.90 6.10
C LEU A 5 11.35 14.04 6.51
N THR A 6 11.21 14.59 7.72
CA THR A 6 12.08 15.67 8.23
C THR A 6 13.32 15.16 8.96
N GLY A 7 13.29 13.92 9.45
CA GLY A 7 14.36 13.32 10.24
C GLY A 7 15.62 12.89 9.47
N GLY A 8 15.56 12.79 8.14
CA GLY A 8 16.72 12.40 7.33
C GLY A 8 16.43 12.24 5.82
N GLU A 9 17.40 11.67 5.12
CA GLU A 9 17.30 11.26 3.71
C GLU A 9 16.64 9.88 3.63
N LEU A 10 15.63 9.75 2.76
CA LEU A 10 14.85 8.53 2.56
C LEU A 10 14.51 8.39 1.08
N ASP A 11 14.71 7.23 0.49
CA ASP A 11 14.19 6.94 -0.86
C ASP A 11 12.71 6.51 -0.81
N TYR A 12 12.32 5.82 0.26
CA TYR A 12 10.98 5.26 0.45
C TYR A 12 10.45 5.48 1.87
N LEU A 13 9.14 5.70 1.97
CA LEU A 13 8.39 5.68 3.22
C LEU A 13 7.32 4.59 3.15
N THR A 14 7.43 3.59 4.02
CA THR A 14 6.49 2.46 4.07
C THR A 14 5.52 2.59 5.23
N GLY A 15 4.28 2.10 5.08
CA GLY A 15 3.31 2.11 6.16
C GLY A 15 2.42 0.86 6.20
N ASP A 16 2.36 0.21 7.36
CA ASP A 16 1.42 -0.86 7.66
C ASP A 16 0.25 -0.32 8.50
N TYR A 17 -0.96 -0.49 8.00
CA TYR A 17 -2.22 0.03 8.55
C TYR A 17 -3.19 -1.07 8.94
N LEU A 18 -2.90 -2.34 8.60
CA LEU A 18 -3.92 -3.38 8.64
C LEU A 18 -3.61 -4.42 9.73
N ALA A 19 -4.46 -4.47 10.75
CA ALA A 19 -4.61 -5.60 11.63
C ALA A 19 -5.95 -6.33 11.37
N GLU A 20 -6.13 -7.52 11.94
CA GLU A 20 -7.36 -8.30 11.81
C GLU A 20 -8.60 -7.50 12.25
N LEU A 21 -8.49 -6.78 13.37
CA LEU A 21 -9.56 -5.91 13.86
C LEU A 21 -9.85 -4.76 12.89
N THR A 22 -8.81 -4.18 12.30
CA THR A 22 -8.93 -3.09 11.32
C THR A 22 -9.72 -3.56 10.10
N MET A 23 -9.43 -4.75 9.58
CA MET A 23 -10.14 -5.32 8.43
C MET A 23 -11.64 -5.44 8.70
N LEU A 24 -12.04 -5.90 9.89
CA LEU A 24 -13.45 -5.98 10.26
C LEU A 24 -14.13 -4.60 10.34
N ILE A 25 -13.44 -3.60 10.89
CA ILE A 25 -13.94 -2.21 10.96
C ILE A 25 -14.14 -1.66 9.55
N LEU A 26 -13.15 -1.84 8.67
CA LEU A 26 -13.21 -1.37 7.29
C LEU A 26 -14.31 -2.08 6.50
N ALA A 27 -14.54 -3.38 6.73
CA ALA A 27 -15.61 -4.13 6.10
C ALA A 27 -17.00 -3.60 6.51
N ARG A 28 -17.19 -3.26 7.79
CA ARG A 28 -18.43 -2.62 8.27
C ARG A 28 -18.63 -1.23 7.68
N ASP A 29 -17.56 -0.45 7.53
CA ASP A 29 -17.61 0.86 6.88
C ASP A 29 -17.99 0.72 5.39
N ARG A 30 -17.38 -0.22 4.65
CA ARG A 30 -17.69 -0.51 3.24
C ARG A 30 -19.13 -1.02 3.05
N ALA A 31 -19.63 -1.83 3.97
CA ALA A 31 -21.01 -2.32 3.93
C ALA A 31 -22.06 -1.19 4.08
N LYS A 32 -21.71 -0.11 4.78
CA LYS A 32 -22.56 1.08 4.91
C LYS A 32 -22.42 2.04 3.73
N ASN A 33 -21.22 2.14 3.18
CA ASN A 33 -20.93 2.99 2.04
C ASN A 33 -19.85 2.32 1.16
N PRO A 34 -20.17 1.95 -0.10
CA PRO A 34 -19.25 1.22 -0.98
C PRO A 34 -17.97 1.99 -1.32
N ASP A 35 -17.96 3.32 -1.19
CA ASP A 35 -16.80 4.18 -1.44
C ASP A 35 -15.81 4.22 -0.25
N ARG A 36 -16.11 3.48 0.83
CA ARG A 36 -15.23 3.33 2.00
C ARG A 36 -14.54 1.96 1.98
N GLY A 37 -13.91 1.58 3.10
CA GLY A 37 -13.16 0.33 3.21
C GLY A 37 -11.64 0.50 3.22
N TYR A 38 -11.13 1.73 3.32
CA TYR A 38 -9.70 2.04 3.47
C TYR A 38 -9.43 2.86 4.74
N ALA A 39 -8.17 2.93 5.16
CA ALA A 39 -7.73 3.65 6.35
C ALA A 39 -7.75 5.18 6.13
N LYS A 40 -8.81 5.85 6.61
CA LYS A 40 -8.99 7.31 6.49
C LYS A 40 -7.83 8.12 7.09
N THR A 41 -7.18 7.60 8.13
CA THR A 41 -6.03 8.23 8.78
C THR A 41 -4.82 8.38 7.84
N PHE A 42 -4.67 7.50 6.86
CA PHE A 42 -3.63 7.64 5.82
C PHE A 42 -3.79 8.93 5.04
N LEU A 43 -5.02 9.29 4.62
CA LEU A 43 -5.27 10.53 3.89
C LEU A 43 -4.94 11.77 4.73
N THR A 44 -5.29 11.76 6.03
CA THR A 44 -4.95 12.86 6.95
C THR A 44 -3.44 13.03 7.08
N GLN A 45 -2.68 11.94 7.19
CA GLN A 45 -1.22 11.98 7.27
C GLN A 45 -0.59 12.43 5.95
N LEU A 46 -1.16 11.97 4.83
CA LEU A 46 -0.71 12.33 3.49
C LEU A 46 -0.95 13.81 3.20
N GLU A 47 -2.09 14.38 3.61
CA GLU A 47 -2.39 15.81 3.45
C GLU A 47 -1.31 16.71 4.07
N GLN A 48 -0.70 16.27 5.18
CA GLN A 48 0.36 17.01 5.88
C GLN A 48 1.77 16.77 5.31
N SER A 49 1.94 15.73 4.49
CA SER A 49 3.26 15.17 4.15
C SER A 49 3.52 15.05 2.65
N LEU A 50 2.48 15.09 1.80
CA LEU A 50 2.58 14.77 0.38
C LEU A 50 3.51 15.71 -0.37
N GLY A 51 3.35 17.02 -0.21
CA GLY A 51 4.22 18.00 -0.87
C GLY A 51 5.69 17.78 -0.50
N LEU A 52 5.98 17.60 0.79
CA LEU A 52 7.34 17.34 1.26
C LEU A 52 7.92 16.03 0.72
N ALA A 53 7.12 14.97 0.60
CA ALA A 53 7.56 13.72 0.01
C ALA A 53 7.93 13.90 -1.47
N LEU A 54 7.09 14.61 -2.24
CA LEU A 54 7.35 14.89 -3.65
C LEU A 54 8.58 15.78 -3.86
N ASP A 55 8.72 16.85 -3.06
CA ASP A 55 9.88 17.76 -3.12
C ASP A 55 11.21 17.02 -2.88
N LYS A 56 11.18 16.00 -2.02
CA LYS A 56 12.32 15.14 -1.70
C LYS A 56 12.47 13.92 -2.63
N GLY A 57 11.53 13.70 -3.55
CA GLY A 57 11.51 12.50 -4.39
C GLY A 57 11.26 11.19 -3.63
N VAL A 58 10.66 11.24 -2.43
CA VAL A 58 10.38 10.06 -1.60
C VAL A 58 9.11 9.36 -2.10
N LYS A 59 9.24 8.07 -2.40
CA LYS A 59 8.10 7.23 -2.79
C LYS A 59 7.39 6.67 -1.55
N ILE A 60 6.06 6.58 -1.57
CA ILE A 60 5.25 6.11 -0.43
C ILE A 60 4.57 4.79 -0.80
N VAL A 61 4.71 3.77 0.05
CA VAL A 61 4.04 2.47 -0.12
C VAL A 61 3.29 2.08 1.15
N ALA A 62 1.99 1.80 1.03
CA ALA A 62 1.18 1.41 2.19
C ALA A 62 0.09 0.40 1.86
N ASN A 63 -0.28 -0.46 2.81
CA ASN A 63 -1.46 -1.32 2.72
C ASN A 63 -2.74 -0.64 3.26
N ALA A 64 -2.75 0.69 3.32
CA ALA A 64 -3.88 1.50 3.79
C ALA A 64 -5.17 1.33 2.95
N GLY A 65 -5.08 0.72 1.76
CA GLY A 65 -6.22 0.47 0.89
C GLY A 65 -7.23 -0.52 1.48
N GLY A 66 -6.80 -1.41 2.37
CA GLY A 66 -7.70 -2.30 3.11
C GLY A 66 -8.58 -3.13 2.18
N LEU A 67 -9.89 -2.92 2.24
CA LEU A 67 -10.89 -3.59 1.39
C LEU A 67 -11.28 -2.78 0.15
N ASN A 68 -10.69 -1.61 -0.06
CA ASN A 68 -10.96 -0.76 -1.22
C ASN A 68 -9.71 0.03 -1.68
N PRO A 69 -8.69 -0.65 -2.23
CA PRO A 69 -7.46 0.00 -2.71
C PRO A 69 -7.72 1.00 -3.84
N ALA A 70 -8.60 0.67 -4.80
CA ALA A 70 -8.99 1.59 -5.85
C ALA A 70 -9.67 2.86 -5.32
N GLY A 71 -10.58 2.72 -4.35
CA GLY A 71 -11.23 3.86 -3.69
C GLY A 71 -10.24 4.75 -2.97
N LEU A 72 -9.23 4.18 -2.30
CA LEU A 72 -8.17 4.98 -1.69
C LEU A 72 -7.33 5.70 -2.74
N ALA A 73 -6.95 5.03 -3.83
CA ALA A 73 -6.18 5.66 -4.91
C ALA A 73 -6.92 6.86 -5.51
N THR A 74 -8.24 6.73 -5.73
CA THR A 74 -9.09 7.85 -6.16
C THR A 74 -9.10 8.99 -5.14
N ALA A 75 -9.24 8.68 -3.85
CA ALA A 75 -9.22 9.70 -2.79
C ALA A 75 -7.85 10.41 -2.67
N VAL A 76 -6.75 9.69 -2.89
CA VAL A 76 -5.39 10.29 -2.92
C VAL A 76 -5.25 11.22 -4.12
N ARG A 77 -5.71 10.85 -5.31
CA ARG A 77 -5.67 11.74 -6.49
C ARG A 77 -6.48 13.02 -6.26
N ALA A 78 -7.68 12.90 -5.68
CA ALA A 78 -8.50 14.07 -5.33
C ALA A 78 -7.82 14.96 -4.27
N LEU A 79 -7.11 14.36 -3.30
CA LEU A 79 -6.32 15.11 -2.33
C LEU A 79 -5.17 15.87 -3.02
N ALA A 80 -4.44 15.21 -3.93
CA ALA A 80 -3.34 15.83 -4.65
C ALA A 80 -3.80 17.00 -5.52
N GLU A 81 -4.92 16.84 -6.24
CA GLU A 81 -5.55 17.91 -7.02
C GLU A 81 -5.89 19.12 -6.14
N ARG A 82 -6.49 18.90 -4.97
CA ARG A 82 -6.81 19.96 -4.01
C ARG A 82 -5.57 20.68 -3.47
N LEU A 83 -4.44 19.98 -3.37
CA LEU A 83 -3.16 20.54 -2.95
C LEU A 83 -2.36 21.17 -4.11
N GLY A 84 -2.82 21.04 -5.36
CA GLY A 84 -2.10 21.51 -6.55
C GLY A 84 -0.83 20.72 -6.84
N LEU A 85 -0.79 19.44 -6.47
CA LEU A 85 0.37 18.56 -6.62
C LEU A 85 0.13 17.57 -7.77
N ASP A 86 1.16 17.36 -8.59
CA ASP A 86 1.20 16.29 -9.58
C ASP A 86 1.79 15.02 -8.96
N VAL A 87 1.07 13.91 -9.00
CA VAL A 87 1.47 12.66 -8.34
C VAL A 87 0.93 11.43 -9.08
N ASN A 88 1.81 10.47 -9.31
CA ASN A 88 1.45 9.18 -9.88
C ASN A 88 1.01 8.21 -8.77
N VAL A 89 -0.29 7.95 -8.73
CA VAL A 89 -0.89 7.04 -7.74
C VAL A 89 -1.25 5.71 -8.39
N ALA A 90 -0.72 4.62 -7.86
CA ALA A 90 -1.06 3.26 -8.26
C ALA A 90 -1.65 2.46 -7.09
N HIS A 91 -2.34 1.37 -7.40
CA HIS A 91 -2.84 0.46 -6.38
C HIS A 91 -2.70 -1.01 -6.78
N VAL A 92 -2.68 -1.89 -5.77
CA VAL A 92 -2.68 -3.35 -5.95
C VAL A 92 -4.01 -3.93 -5.46
N GLU A 93 -4.63 -4.74 -6.30
CA GLU A 93 -5.87 -5.48 -6.06
C GLU A 93 -5.68 -6.99 -6.29
N GLY A 94 -6.72 -7.77 -6.03
CA GLY A 94 -6.75 -9.23 -6.20
C GLY A 94 -6.79 -10.02 -4.90
N ASP A 95 -6.81 -9.32 -3.76
CA ASP A 95 -6.91 -9.94 -2.44
C ASP A 95 -8.35 -10.27 -2.04
N ASP A 96 -9.36 -9.54 -2.55
CA ASP A 96 -10.79 -9.77 -2.23
C ASP A 96 -11.29 -11.12 -2.74
N LEU A 97 -11.64 -12.01 -1.81
CA LEU A 97 -12.15 -13.36 -2.05
C LEU A 97 -13.65 -13.50 -1.74
N VAL A 98 -14.36 -12.41 -1.40
CA VAL A 98 -15.80 -12.48 -1.06
C VAL A 98 -16.60 -13.07 -2.24
N GLY A 99 -16.27 -12.68 -3.47
CA GLY A 99 -16.89 -13.24 -4.68
C GLY A 99 -16.64 -14.74 -4.88
N ARG A 100 -15.62 -15.31 -4.23
CA ARG A 100 -15.24 -16.73 -4.28
C ARG A 100 -15.59 -17.48 -2.98
N ALA A 101 -16.33 -16.85 -2.06
CA ALA A 101 -16.60 -17.44 -0.75
C ALA A 101 -17.31 -18.81 -0.82
N SER A 102 -18.25 -18.98 -1.77
CA SER A 102 -18.94 -20.27 -1.96
C SER A 102 -18.03 -21.36 -2.51
N GLU A 103 -17.12 -21.03 -3.43
CA GLU A 103 -16.13 -21.97 -3.98
C GLU A 103 -15.18 -22.46 -2.89
N LEU A 104 -14.81 -21.56 -1.98
CA LEU A 104 -13.85 -21.79 -0.91
C LEU A 104 -14.47 -22.35 0.38
N GLY A 105 -15.79 -22.57 0.42
CA GLY A 105 -16.48 -23.08 1.62
C GLY A 105 -16.51 -22.11 2.80
N LEU A 106 -16.41 -20.79 2.55
CA LEU A 106 -16.34 -19.75 3.58
C LEU A 106 -17.73 -19.25 4.05
N GLY A 107 -18.81 -19.77 3.47
CA GLY A 107 -20.17 -19.29 3.73
C GLY A 107 -20.40 -17.90 3.15
N THR A 108 -20.99 -17.00 3.93
CA THR A 108 -21.26 -15.60 3.55
C THR A 108 -20.45 -14.64 4.43
N PRO A 109 -19.12 -14.58 4.24
CA PRO A 109 -18.27 -13.73 5.07
C PRO A 109 -18.54 -12.26 4.80
N LEU A 110 -18.42 -11.42 5.84
CA LEU A 110 -18.46 -9.97 5.67
C LEU A 110 -17.21 -9.45 4.91
N ALA A 111 -16.09 -10.15 5.06
CA ALA A 111 -14.84 -9.91 4.35
C ALA A 111 -14.04 -11.21 4.26
N ALA A 112 -13.36 -11.42 3.15
CA ALA A 112 -12.43 -12.51 2.95
C ALA A 112 -11.29 -11.99 2.07
N ASN A 113 -10.07 -11.94 2.59
CA ASN A 113 -8.93 -11.38 1.89
C ASN A 113 -7.72 -12.33 1.94
N ALA A 114 -7.10 -12.58 0.79
CA ALA A 114 -5.81 -13.26 0.72
C ALA A 114 -4.67 -12.29 1.02
N TYR A 115 -3.57 -12.79 1.60
CA TYR A 115 -2.35 -12.01 1.70
C TYR A 115 -1.59 -12.12 0.39
N LEU A 116 -1.54 -11.02 -0.38
CA LEU A 116 -0.72 -10.94 -1.58
C LEU A 116 0.76 -10.72 -1.23
N GLY A 117 1.64 -11.02 -2.18
CA GLY A 117 3.08 -10.76 -2.09
C GLY A 117 3.49 -9.38 -2.64
N ALA A 118 4.79 -9.11 -2.61
CA ALA A 118 5.39 -7.83 -2.95
C ALA A 118 5.34 -7.43 -4.44
N TRP A 119 5.14 -8.37 -5.37
CA TRP A 119 5.36 -8.10 -6.79
C TRP A 119 4.35 -7.16 -7.45
N GLY A 120 3.13 -7.05 -6.90
CA GLY A 120 2.20 -6.01 -7.33
C GLY A 120 2.75 -4.61 -7.04
N ILE A 121 3.40 -4.44 -5.88
CA ILE A 121 4.04 -3.19 -5.49
C ILE A 121 5.21 -2.87 -6.41
N VAL A 122 6.05 -3.87 -6.72
CA VAL A 122 7.19 -3.70 -7.65
C VAL A 122 6.73 -3.21 -9.01
N GLU A 123 5.68 -3.82 -9.58
CA GLU A 123 5.14 -3.42 -10.87
C GLU A 123 4.63 -1.97 -10.86
N CYS A 124 3.91 -1.58 -9.80
CA CYS A 124 3.46 -0.20 -9.63
C CYS A 124 4.64 0.79 -9.58
N LEU A 125 5.69 0.47 -8.82
CA LEU A 125 6.87 1.33 -8.68
C LEU A 125 7.66 1.45 -9.99
N ASN A 126 7.84 0.33 -10.70
CA ASN A 126 8.51 0.29 -12.00
C ASN A 126 7.71 1.04 -13.09
N SER A 127 6.39 1.12 -12.93
CA SER A 127 5.50 1.93 -13.79
C SER A 127 5.55 3.43 -13.47
N GLY A 128 6.41 3.86 -12.53
CA GLY A 128 6.60 5.28 -12.21
C GLY A 128 5.71 5.79 -11.07
N ALA A 129 5.07 4.93 -10.28
CA ALA A 129 4.27 5.39 -9.15
C ALA A 129 5.12 6.12 -8.10
N ASP A 130 4.60 7.23 -7.61
CA ASP A 130 5.09 7.96 -6.44
C ASP A 130 4.42 7.43 -5.16
N ILE A 131 3.16 6.99 -5.29
CA ILE A 131 2.39 6.38 -4.21
C ILE A 131 1.82 5.06 -4.68
N VAL A 132 2.04 4.01 -3.89
CA VAL A 132 1.40 2.70 -4.06
C VAL A 132 0.55 2.39 -2.84
N VAL A 133 -0.75 2.19 -3.04
CA VAL A 133 -1.67 1.71 -1.99
C VAL A 133 -2.15 0.30 -2.30
N THR A 134 -2.14 -0.58 -1.31
CA THR A 134 -2.53 -1.99 -1.50
C THR A 134 -3.69 -2.38 -0.59
N GLY A 135 -4.36 -3.48 -0.95
CA GLY A 135 -5.27 -4.20 -0.05
C GLY A 135 -4.49 -5.04 0.96
N ARG A 136 -4.93 -6.27 1.22
CA ARG A 136 -4.18 -7.19 2.08
C ARG A 136 -2.95 -7.75 1.36
N VAL A 137 -1.78 -7.37 1.85
CA VAL A 137 -0.48 -7.97 1.51
C VAL A 137 0.15 -8.55 2.77
N THR A 138 1.17 -9.40 2.64
CA THR A 138 1.98 -9.80 3.80
C THR A 138 2.67 -8.58 4.42
N ASP A 139 2.86 -8.59 5.74
CA ASP A 139 3.49 -7.49 6.48
C ASP A 139 4.89 -7.16 5.91
N ALA A 140 5.63 -8.18 5.46
CA ALA A 140 6.92 -7.99 4.82
C ALA A 140 6.82 -7.32 3.43
N SER A 141 5.71 -7.49 2.70
CA SER A 141 5.59 -7.05 1.30
C SER A 141 5.66 -5.53 1.13
N VAL A 142 5.16 -4.76 2.11
CA VAL A 142 5.27 -3.29 2.06
C VAL A 142 6.71 -2.78 2.21
N ILE A 143 7.64 -3.64 2.65
CA ILE A 143 9.08 -3.36 2.75
C ILE A 143 9.84 -4.01 1.58
N VAL A 144 9.57 -5.29 1.30
CA VAL A 144 10.22 -6.06 0.23
C VAL A 144 9.89 -5.50 -1.15
N GLY A 145 8.67 -4.99 -1.37
CA GLY A 145 8.27 -4.39 -2.65
C GLY A 145 9.14 -3.20 -3.04
N PRO A 146 9.24 -2.16 -2.21
CA PRO A 146 10.16 -1.05 -2.41
C PRO A 146 11.62 -1.49 -2.60
N ALA A 147 12.12 -2.40 -1.75
CA ALA A 147 13.49 -2.87 -1.84
C ALA A 147 13.77 -3.58 -3.18
N ALA A 148 12.89 -4.49 -3.59
CA ALA A 148 13.03 -5.22 -4.84
C ALA A 148 12.94 -4.29 -6.06
N ALA A 149 12.05 -3.29 -6.04
CA ALA A 149 11.97 -2.29 -7.11
C ALA A 149 13.23 -1.41 -7.17
N HIS A 150 13.74 -0.95 -6.02
CA HIS A 150 14.91 -0.08 -5.94
C HIS A 150 16.19 -0.78 -6.38
N PHE A 151 16.41 -2.01 -5.93
CA PHE A 151 17.63 -2.77 -6.22
C PHE A 151 17.51 -3.67 -7.46
N GLY A 152 16.36 -3.69 -8.13
CA GLY A 152 16.14 -4.50 -9.32
C GLY A 152 16.12 -6.01 -9.05
N TRP A 153 15.68 -6.44 -7.86
CA TRP A 153 15.63 -7.85 -7.49
C TRP A 153 14.58 -8.62 -8.29
N SER A 154 14.89 -9.88 -8.57
CA SER A 154 14.02 -10.85 -9.22
C SER A 154 13.25 -11.70 -8.19
N ARG A 155 12.24 -12.45 -8.67
CA ARG A 155 11.47 -13.40 -7.83
C ARG A 155 12.30 -14.53 -7.23
N THR A 156 13.48 -14.77 -7.78
CA THR A 156 14.36 -15.88 -7.44
C THR A 156 15.61 -15.45 -6.69
N ASP A 157 15.74 -14.16 -6.37
CA ASP A 157 16.88 -13.63 -5.60
C ASP A 157 16.66 -13.91 -4.11
N TYR A 158 16.53 -15.20 -3.77
CA TYR A 158 16.07 -15.65 -2.45
C TYR A 158 16.93 -15.14 -1.31
N ASP A 159 18.23 -14.95 -1.50
CA ASP A 159 19.11 -14.38 -0.47
C ASP A 159 18.69 -12.93 -0.15
N ALA A 160 18.54 -12.10 -1.17
CA ALA A 160 18.09 -10.72 -1.00
C ALA A 160 16.67 -10.63 -0.44
N LEU A 161 15.78 -11.54 -0.87
CA LEU A 161 14.39 -11.61 -0.41
C LEU A 161 14.23 -12.15 1.01
N ALA A 162 15.11 -13.07 1.45
CA ALA A 162 15.08 -13.66 2.78
C ALA A 162 15.79 -12.80 3.84
N GLY A 163 16.66 -11.88 3.40
CA GLY A 163 17.45 -11.00 4.26
C GLY A 163 18.73 -11.67 4.76
N PRO A 164 19.84 -11.44 4.04
CA PRO A 164 21.01 -10.80 4.63
C PRO A 164 21.52 -9.67 3.72
N SER A 165 21.81 -8.49 4.28
CA SER A 165 22.57 -7.45 3.55
C SER A 165 23.89 -8.03 3.03
N PRO A 166 24.32 -7.71 1.80
CA PRO A 166 25.66 -8.07 1.35
C PRO A 166 26.72 -7.37 2.23
N PRO A 167 27.91 -7.96 2.43
CA PRO A 167 29.01 -7.24 3.06
C PRO A 167 29.31 -6.01 2.20
N ALA A 168 29.35 -4.84 2.84
CA ALA A 168 29.82 -3.62 2.23
C ALA A 168 31.21 -3.87 1.61
N THR A 169 31.34 -3.70 0.30
CA THR A 169 32.62 -3.46 -0.36
C THR A 169 32.95 -1.98 -0.30
#